data_AF-A0A846CGW0-F1
#
_entry.id   AF-A0A846CGW0-F1
#
_cell.length_a   1.000
_cell.length_b   1.000
_cell.length_c   1.000
_cell.angle_alpha   90.00
_cell.angle_beta   90.00
_cell.angle_gamma   90.00
#
_symmetry.space_group_name_H-M   'P 1'
#
loop_
_entity.id
_entity.type
_entity.pdbx_description
1 polymer ?
#
loop_
_entity_poly.entity_id
_entity_poly.type
_entity_poly.pdbx_seq_one_letter_code
_entity_poly.pdbx_strand_id
1 'polypeptide(L)'
;MRKYLILSALASLGIFLQAGSANDQYRCDFKYKVGNNDWVQDSASATTRSLAKGSVSNFLENKEAQANRSGKDFESAKLFCDEVLGD
;
A
#
# COMPACT_ATOMS: atom_id res chain seq x y z
N MET A 1 15.81 41.89 14.23
CA MET A 1 15.04 40.72 14.70
C MET A 1 13.76 40.60 13.89
N ARG A 2 13.62 39.56 13.06
CA ARG A 2 12.33 39.10 12.53
C ARG A 2 12.48 37.61 12.22
N LYS A 3 11.83 36.77 13.02
CA LYS A 3 11.79 35.33 12.89
C LYS A 3 10.77 34.99 11.82
N TYR A 4 11.18 34.36 10.73
CA TYR A 4 10.28 33.69 9.81
C TYR A 4 10.42 32.19 10.06
N LEU A 5 9.59 31.67 10.95
CA LEU A 5 9.30 30.24 11.06
C LEU A 5 8.21 29.94 10.03
N ILE A 6 8.59 29.45 8.86
CA ILE A 6 7.63 28.76 7.98
C ILE A 6 8.01 27.28 8.02
N LEU A 7 7.36 26.58 8.96
CA LEU A 7 7.15 25.14 8.90
C LEU A 7 6.50 24.82 7.55
N SER A 8 7.28 24.29 6.60
CA SER A 8 6.72 23.56 5.47
C SER A 8 6.68 22.10 5.87
N ALA A 9 5.63 21.76 6.63
CA ALA A 9 5.29 20.40 6.96
C ALA A 9 4.82 19.66 5.70
N LEU A 10 5.39 18.47 5.51
CA LEU A 10 4.80 17.27 4.92
C LEU A 10 3.70 17.49 3.85
N ALA A 11 4.08 17.48 2.57
CA ALA A 11 3.17 17.13 1.49
C ALA A 11 3.93 16.73 0.22
N SER A 12 4.67 15.63 0.27
CA SER A 12 5.10 14.93 -0.95
C SER A 12 5.29 13.44 -0.70
N LEU A 13 4.30 12.80 -0.06
CA LEU A 13 4.02 11.38 -0.30
C LEU A 13 3.11 11.30 -1.53
N GLY A 14 3.63 11.80 -2.65
CA GLY A 14 3.03 11.69 -3.96
C GLY A 14 3.18 10.26 -4.42
N ILE A 15 2.14 9.47 -4.16
CA ILE A 15 1.61 8.41 -5.01
C ILE A 15 2.70 7.51 -5.61
N PHE A 16 3.06 6.44 -4.89
CA PHE A 16 3.57 5.25 -5.54
C PHE A 16 2.40 4.63 -6.33
N LEU A 17 2.13 5.17 -7.51
CA LEU A 17 1.43 4.45 -8.56
C LEU A 17 2.32 3.24 -8.83
N GLN A 18 1.96 2.08 -8.25
CA GLN A 18 2.47 0.81 -8.75
C GLN A 18 2.05 0.76 -10.21
N ALA A 19 3.01 1.02 -11.09
CA ALA A 19 2.85 0.79 -12.50
C ALA A 19 2.59 -0.71 -12.65
N GLY A 20 1.32 -1.08 -12.76
CA GLY A 20 0.96 -2.38 -13.28
C GLY A 20 1.63 -2.55 -14.63
N SER A 21 2.23 -3.70 -14.87
CA SER A 21 2.74 -4.05 -16.19
C SER A 21 1.60 -3.98 -17.19
N ALA A 22 1.88 -3.58 -18.44
CA ALA A 22 0.91 -3.67 -19.53
C ALA A 22 0.38 -5.12 -19.74
N ASN A 23 1.04 -6.11 -19.14
CA ASN A 23 0.65 -7.52 -19.17
C ASN A 23 -0.03 -8.02 -17.88
N ASP A 24 -0.29 -7.15 -16.90
CA ASP A 24 -0.94 -7.55 -15.66
C ASP A 24 -2.41 -7.85 -15.92
N GLN A 25 -2.80 -9.10 -15.64
CA GLN A 25 -4.16 -9.59 -15.85
C GLN A 25 -5.00 -9.52 -14.58
N TYR A 26 -4.37 -9.40 -13.39
CA TYR A 26 -5.07 -9.39 -12.12
C TYR A 26 -4.62 -8.23 -11.25
N ARG A 27 -5.58 -7.57 -10.57
CA ARG A 27 -5.33 -6.56 -9.53
C ARG A 27 -6.00 -6.97 -8.24
N CYS A 28 -5.24 -6.98 -7.15
CA CYS A 28 -5.74 -7.23 -5.81
C CYS A 28 -5.69 -5.96 -4.97
N ASP A 29 -6.87 -5.49 -4.54
CA ASP A 29 -7.02 -4.33 -3.67
C ASP A 29 -6.98 -4.76 -2.20
N PHE A 30 -6.31 -3.96 -1.38
CA PHE A 30 -6.18 -4.21 0.05
C PHE A 30 -6.11 -2.90 0.84
N LYS A 31 -6.32 -3.02 2.15
CA LYS A 31 -6.12 -1.90 3.07
C LYS A 31 -5.32 -2.33 4.29
N TYR A 32 -4.60 -1.39 4.85
CA TYR A 32 -3.83 -1.61 6.08
C TYR A 32 -3.81 -0.35 6.95
N LYS A 33 -3.51 -0.54 8.23
CA LYS A 33 -3.42 0.52 9.23
C LYS A 33 -2.25 0.22 10.15
N VAL A 34 -1.52 1.27 10.53
CA VAL A 34 -0.35 1.18 11.42
C VAL A 34 -0.56 2.10 12.61
N GLY A 35 -0.61 1.57 13.82
CA GLY A 35 -0.96 2.29 15.05
C GLY A 35 -2.30 3.00 14.93
N ASN A 36 -2.43 4.19 15.51
CA ASN A 36 -3.66 5.01 15.46
C ASN A 36 -3.80 5.88 14.20
N ASN A 37 -3.13 5.53 13.10
CA ASN A 37 -3.30 6.23 11.83
C ASN A 37 -4.57 5.79 11.09
N ASP A 38 -4.93 6.54 10.05
CA ASP A 38 -6.02 6.18 9.15
C ASP A 38 -5.68 4.93 8.32
N TRP A 39 -6.74 4.30 7.79
CA TRP A 39 -6.60 3.20 6.84
C TRP A 39 -5.98 3.70 5.53
N VAL A 40 -4.94 3.02 5.08
CA VAL A 40 -4.33 3.20 3.76
C VAL A 40 -4.89 2.15 2.81
N GLN A 41 -5.38 2.59 1.66
CA GLN A 41 -5.83 1.72 0.57
C GLN A 41 -4.73 1.65 -0.49
N ASP A 42 -4.43 0.44 -0.94
CA ASP A 42 -3.39 0.17 -1.93
C ASP A 42 -3.77 -1.08 -2.75
N SER A 43 -3.03 -1.34 -3.81
CA SER A 43 -3.29 -2.46 -4.72
C SER A 43 -2.00 -3.10 -5.20
N ALA A 44 -2.05 -4.36 -5.59
CA ALA A 44 -0.95 -5.03 -6.28
C ALA A 44 -1.48 -5.76 -7.51
N SER A 45 -0.77 -5.61 -8.63
CA SER A 45 -1.12 -6.22 -9.91
C SER A 45 -0.10 -7.29 -10.31
N ALA A 46 -0.55 -8.29 -11.05
CA ALA A 46 0.32 -9.32 -11.64
C ALA A 46 -0.34 -10.03 -12.83
N THR A 47 0.45 -10.81 -13.55
CA THR A 47 0.00 -11.66 -14.68
C THR A 47 -0.92 -12.81 -14.26
N THR A 48 -0.91 -13.23 -12.98
CA THR A 48 -1.81 -14.27 -12.46
C THR A 48 -2.38 -13.88 -11.11
N ARG A 49 -3.58 -14.38 -10.79
CA ARG A 49 -4.24 -14.12 -9.50
C ARG A 49 -3.40 -14.52 -8.29
N SER A 50 -2.71 -15.67 -8.39
CA SER A 50 -1.86 -16.17 -7.30
C SER A 50 -0.66 -15.27 -7.07
N LEU A 51 -0.03 -14.75 -8.14
CA LEU A 51 1.07 -13.81 -8.02
C LEU A 51 0.60 -12.48 -7.42
N ALA A 52 -0.53 -11.94 -7.86
CA ALA A 52 -1.08 -10.69 -7.30
C ALA A 52 -1.36 -10.85 -5.80
N LYS A 53 -2.00 -11.95 -5.39
CA LYS A 53 -2.22 -12.28 -3.97
C LYS A 53 -0.92 -12.46 -3.19
N GLY A 54 0.08 -13.10 -3.78
CA GLY A 54 1.41 -13.25 -3.19
C GLY A 54 2.09 -11.90 -2.96
N SER A 55 2.04 -10.99 -3.94
CA SER A 55 2.54 -9.63 -3.80
C SER A 55 1.85 -8.86 -2.67
N VAL A 56 0.52 -8.96 -2.55
CA VAL A 56 -0.22 -8.36 -1.42
C VAL A 56 0.24 -8.94 -0.08
N SER A 57 0.34 -10.27 0.05
CA SER A 57 0.80 -10.91 1.28
C SER A 57 2.21 -10.44 1.66
N ASN A 58 3.16 -10.48 0.72
CA ASN A 58 4.54 -10.04 0.96
C ASN A 58 4.60 -8.55 1.36
N PHE A 59 3.78 -7.70 0.74
CA PHE A 59 3.71 -6.29 1.10
C PHE A 59 3.22 -6.10 2.54
N LEU A 60 2.13 -6.77 2.91
CA LEU A 60 1.53 -6.67 4.24
C LEU A 60 2.48 -7.22 5.32
N GLU A 61 3.12 -8.36 5.09
CA GLU A 61 4.12 -8.94 6.00
C GLU A 61 5.29 -7.98 6.24
N ASN A 62 5.78 -7.32 5.18
CA ASN A 62 6.84 -6.31 5.31
C ASN A 62 6.38 -5.08 6.09
N LYS A 63 5.13 -4.64 5.93
CA LYS A 63 4.57 -3.50 6.70
C LYS A 63 4.36 -3.87 8.16
N GLU A 64 3.86 -5.07 8.43
CA GLU A 64 3.71 -5.60 9.79
C GLU A 64 5.06 -5.69 10.51
N ALA A 65 6.09 -6.24 9.86
CA ALA A 65 7.42 -6.31 10.42
C ALA A 65 7.99 -4.93 10.77
N GLN A 66 7.74 -3.91 9.93
CA GLN A 66 8.14 -2.53 10.20
C GLN A 66 7.37 -1.89 11.36
N ALA A 67 6.06 -2.16 11.45
CA ALA A 67 5.23 -1.70 12.56
C ALA A 67 5.70 -2.31 13.89
N ASN A 68 5.92 -3.63 13.91
CA ASN A 68 6.41 -4.36 15.07
C ASN A 68 7.78 -3.87 15.55
N ARG A 69 8.73 -3.64 14.63
CA ARG A 69 10.04 -3.04 14.95
C ARG A 69 9.94 -1.64 15.55
N SER A 70 8.86 -0.93 15.25
CA SER A 70 8.58 0.41 15.75
C SER A 70 7.67 0.42 16.99
N GLY A 71 7.30 -0.75 17.51
CA GLY A 71 6.36 -0.88 18.64
C GLY A 71 4.95 -0.37 18.33
N LYS A 72 4.52 -0.45 17.07
CA LYS A 72 3.19 -0.02 16.61
C LYS A 72 2.34 -1.22 16.25
N ASP A 73 1.05 -1.13 16.52
CA ASP A 73 0.07 -2.12 16.09
C ASP A 73 -0.08 -2.12 14.56
N PHE A 74 -0.47 -3.27 14.01
CA PHE A 74 -0.71 -3.44 12.59
C PHE A 74 -2.05 -4.14 12.36
N GLU A 75 -2.88 -3.57 11.49
CA GLU A 75 -4.13 -4.16 11.05
C GLU A 75 -4.16 -4.21 9.51
N SER A 76 -4.70 -5.27 8.92
CA SER A 76 -4.87 -5.36 7.47
C SER A 76 -6.16 -6.08 7.07
N ALA A 77 -6.67 -5.75 5.89
CA ALA A 77 -7.81 -6.42 5.28
C ALA A 77 -7.60 -6.54 3.77
N LYS A 78 -7.78 -7.75 3.24
CA LYS A 78 -7.82 -8.00 1.78
C LYS A 78 -9.23 -7.67 1.29
N LEU A 79 -9.36 -6.81 0.29
CA LEU A 79 -10.67 -6.31 -0.17
C LEU A 79 -11.20 -7.16 -1.32
N PHE A 80 -10.46 -7.23 -2.44
CA PHE A 80 -10.90 -7.99 -3.60
C PHE A 80 -9.74 -8.28 -4.56
N CYS A 81 -9.91 -9.24 -5.46
CA CYS A 81 -8.99 -9.48 -6.57
C CYS A 81 -9.78 -9.62 -7.86
N ASP A 82 -9.67 -8.59 -8.71
CA ASP A 82 -10.29 -8.48 -10.03
C ASP A 82 -9.34 -8.96 -11.13
N GLU A 83 -9.92 -9.43 -12.22
CA GLU A 83 -9.25 -9.57 -13.51
C GLU A 83 -9.36 -8.23 -14.26
N VAL A 84 -8.24 -7.70 -14.75
CA VAL A 84 -8.12 -6.36 -15.36
C VAL A 84 -8.08 -6.46 -16.88
N LEU A 85 -7.69 -7.61 -17.41
CA LEU A 85 -7.63 -7.90 -18.84
C LEU A 85 -8.41 -9.19 -19.12
N GLY A 86 -9.70 -9.03 -19.39
CA GLY A 86 -10.62 -10.11 -19.71
C GLY A 86 -11.82 -9.56 -20.48
N ASP A 87 -11.59 -9.17 -21.73
CA ASP A 87 -12.58 -9.10 -22.80
C ASP A 87 -12.02 -9.85 -24.02
#